data_AF-A0A534NDD8-F1
#
_entry.id   AF-A0A534NDD8-F1
#
_cell.length_a   1.000
_cell.length_b   1.000
_cell.length_c   1.000
_cell.angle_alpha   90.00
_cell.angle_beta   90.00
_cell.angle_gamma   90.00
#
_symmetry.space_group_name_H-M   'P 1'
#
loop_
_entity.id
_entity.type
_entity.pdbx_description
1 polymer ?
#
loop_
_entity_poly.entity_id
_entity_poly.type
_entity_poly.pdbx_seq_one_letter_code
_entity_poly.pdbx_strand_id
1 'polypeptide(L)'
;MAETLQNLALGFSVAFQPTVLLYAFVGCLIGTLVGVLPGVGPLAGISLLLPATFGLSATTAIVLLAGIYYGAMYGGSTTSILMRIPGEAASVVTCLDGYAMTRLGRAGPALGISAFGSYIAGTVSVVALMFFAPPLARFALRFGPPEYAALLVLGLLVLGYMGSGSMIKSLAMAVLGLFSGMIGIDPMSGFFRFSYGIMELGDGIGVVPVAVGLFGIAEILATAGQETPPEVQKPR
;
A
#
# COMPACT_ATOMS: atom_id res chain seq x y z
N MET A 1 -2.96 -23.59 20.21
CA MET A 1 -1.63 -23.93 19.63
C MET A 1 -1.75 -24.94 18.50
N ALA A 2 -2.43 -26.08 18.68
CA ALA A 2 -2.67 -27.05 17.58
C ALA A 2 -3.41 -26.44 16.38
N GLU A 3 -4.46 -25.66 16.61
CA GLU A 3 -5.22 -24.94 15.57
C GLU A 3 -4.32 -23.95 14.78
N THR A 4 -3.42 -23.25 15.47
CA THR A 4 -2.45 -22.33 14.84
C THR A 4 -1.48 -23.09 13.92
N LEU A 5 -0.98 -24.24 14.36
CA LEU A 5 -0.09 -25.09 13.57
C LEU A 5 -0.78 -25.67 12.33
N GLN A 6 -2.06 -26.05 12.45
CA GLN A 6 -2.87 -26.51 11.32
C GLN A 6 -3.10 -25.38 10.31
N ASN A 7 -3.45 -24.17 10.76
CA ASN A 7 -3.60 -23.01 9.89
C ASN A 7 -2.29 -22.64 9.19
N LEU A 8 -1.16 -22.77 9.87
CA LEU A 8 0.18 -22.59 9.28
C LEU A 8 0.47 -23.62 8.20
N ALA A 9 0.22 -24.90 8.46
CA ALA A 9 0.41 -25.97 7.48
C ALA A 9 -0.44 -25.73 6.22
N LEU A 10 -1.69 -25.32 6.41
CA LEU A 10 -2.58 -24.93 5.31
C LEU A 10 -2.03 -23.73 4.53
N GLY A 11 -1.58 -22.69 5.23
CA GLY A 11 -0.98 -21.49 4.64
C GLY A 11 0.26 -21.82 3.79
N PHE A 12 1.18 -22.64 4.31
CA PHE A 12 2.34 -23.10 3.55
C PHE A 12 1.94 -23.94 2.33
N SER A 13 0.94 -24.81 2.45
CA SER A 13 0.46 -25.61 1.32
C SER A 13 -0.04 -24.75 0.16
N VAL A 14 -0.64 -23.60 0.45
CA VAL A 14 -1.10 -22.64 -0.56
C VAL A 14 0.07 -21.79 -1.05
N ALA A 15 0.94 -21.33 -0.15
CA ALA A 15 2.09 -20.49 -0.48
C ALA A 15 3.09 -21.20 -1.41
N PHE A 16 3.26 -22.51 -1.29
CA PHE A 16 4.14 -23.31 -2.15
C PHE A 16 3.51 -23.68 -3.51
N GLN A 17 2.26 -23.29 -3.78
CA GLN A 17 1.68 -23.50 -5.10
C GLN A 17 2.45 -22.68 -6.15
N PRO A 18 2.84 -23.27 -7.30
CA PRO A 18 3.62 -22.57 -8.32
C PRO A 18 2.96 -21.29 -8.84
N THR A 19 1.63 -21.29 -8.95
CA THR A 19 0.85 -20.11 -9.34
C THR A 19 1.01 -18.98 -8.32
N VAL A 20 0.85 -19.27 -7.03
CA VAL A 20 0.99 -18.28 -5.95
C VAL A 20 2.41 -17.73 -5.89
N LEU A 21 3.44 -18.57 -6.02
CA LEU A 21 4.83 -18.14 -6.08
C LEU A 21 5.13 -17.26 -7.30
N LEU A 22 4.57 -17.58 -8.47
CA LEU A 22 4.72 -16.77 -9.67
C LEU A 22 4.13 -15.37 -9.46
N TYR A 23 2.91 -15.28 -8.93
CA TYR A 23 2.29 -13.98 -8.63
C TYR A 23 3.00 -13.22 -7.52
N ALA A 24 3.54 -13.91 -6.50
CA ALA A 24 4.40 -13.30 -5.49
C ALA A 24 5.66 -12.69 -6.13
N PHE A 25 6.33 -13.44 -7.01
CA PHE A 25 7.51 -12.98 -7.73
C PHE A 25 7.20 -11.78 -8.64
N VAL A 26 6.15 -11.88 -9.45
CA VAL A 26 5.70 -10.79 -10.34
C VAL A 26 5.33 -9.55 -9.51
N GLY A 27 4.61 -9.73 -8.40
CA GLY A 27 4.27 -8.64 -7.49
C GLY A 27 5.50 -7.96 -6.91
N CYS A 28 6.45 -8.73 -6.39
CA CYS A 28 7.72 -8.20 -5.87
C CYS A 28 8.52 -7.48 -6.95
N LEU A 29 8.59 -8.03 -8.16
CA LEU A 29 9.31 -7.42 -9.27
C LEU A 29 8.70 -6.08 -9.67
N ILE A 30 7.38 -6.06 -9.93
CA ILE A 30 6.66 -4.84 -10.29
C ILE A 30 6.73 -3.82 -9.15
N GLY A 31 6.52 -4.27 -7.91
CA GLY A 31 6.66 -3.44 -6.72
C GLY A 31 8.04 -2.78 -6.66
N THR A 32 9.11 -3.56 -6.85
CA THR A 32 10.48 -3.01 -6.83
C THR A 32 10.68 -1.96 -7.91
N LEU A 33 10.20 -2.21 -9.13
CA LEU A 33 10.28 -1.26 -10.24
C LEU A 33 9.52 0.04 -9.91
N VAL A 34 8.32 -0.07 -9.35
CA VAL A 34 7.51 1.08 -8.92
C VAL A 34 8.21 1.84 -7.79
N GLY A 35 8.75 1.15 -6.78
CA GLY A 35 9.42 1.79 -5.65
C GLY A 35 10.71 2.51 -6.02
N VAL A 36 11.37 2.12 -7.11
CA VAL A 36 12.54 2.83 -7.64
C VAL A 36 12.14 4.14 -8.36
N LEU A 37 10.87 4.35 -8.67
CA LEU A 37 10.41 5.63 -9.23
C LEU A 37 10.24 6.66 -8.09
N PRO A 38 11.00 7.78 -8.11
CA PRO A 38 10.86 8.82 -7.10
C PRO A 38 9.45 9.39 -7.07
N GLY A 39 8.90 9.62 -5.88
CA GLY A 39 7.56 10.21 -5.71
C GLY A 39 6.39 9.24 -5.85
N VAL A 40 6.61 8.00 -6.29
CA VAL A 40 5.56 6.97 -6.39
C VAL A 40 5.62 6.04 -5.19
N GLY A 41 4.74 6.28 -4.21
CA GLY A 41 4.64 5.45 -3.02
C GLY A 41 4.03 4.06 -3.29
N PRO A 42 4.23 3.08 -2.39
CA PRO A 42 3.66 1.73 -2.52
C PRO A 42 2.13 1.73 -2.62
N LEU A 43 1.45 2.69 -1.97
CA LEU A 43 0.01 2.84 -2.06
C LEU A 43 -0.42 3.17 -3.49
N ALA A 44 0.27 4.09 -4.18
CA ALA A 44 -0.02 4.42 -5.57
C ALA A 44 0.18 3.20 -6.50
N GLY A 45 1.25 2.44 -6.29
CA GLY A 45 1.50 1.18 -7.04
C GLY A 45 0.40 0.14 -6.86
N ILE A 46 -0.03 -0.08 -5.61
CA ILE A 46 -1.14 -0.99 -5.29
C ILE A 46 -2.44 -0.49 -5.92
N SER A 47 -2.75 0.80 -5.82
CA SER A 47 -3.95 1.40 -6.37
C SER A 47 -4.01 1.27 -7.90
N LEU A 48 -2.88 1.44 -8.60
CA LEU A 48 -2.80 1.29 -10.06
C LEU A 48 -2.92 -0.18 -10.50
N LEU A 49 -2.48 -1.13 -9.69
CA LEU A 49 -2.46 -2.57 -10.02
C LEU A 49 -3.62 -3.36 -9.44
N LEU A 50 -4.42 -2.77 -8.54
CA LEU A 50 -5.67 -3.32 -8.04
C LEU A 50 -6.62 -3.82 -9.15
N PRO A 51 -6.83 -3.12 -10.29
CA PRO A 51 -7.70 -3.62 -11.36
C PRO A 51 -7.22 -4.95 -11.94
N ALA A 52 -5.91 -5.15 -12.03
CA ALA A 52 -5.31 -6.38 -12.55
C ALA A 52 -5.61 -7.60 -11.65
N THR A 53 -6.13 -7.38 -10.44
CA THR A 53 -6.48 -8.44 -9.48
C THR A 53 -7.90 -8.96 -9.60
N PHE A 54 -8.80 -8.28 -10.32
CA PHE A 54 -10.22 -8.62 -10.33
C PHE A 54 -10.55 -9.96 -10.99
N GLY A 55 -9.66 -10.47 -11.85
CA GLY A 55 -9.77 -11.82 -12.43
C GLY A 55 -9.09 -12.93 -11.62
N LEU A 56 -8.46 -12.60 -10.48
CA LEU A 56 -7.67 -13.53 -9.69
C LEU A 56 -8.46 -14.08 -8.49
N SER A 57 -8.06 -15.25 -7.99
CA SER A 57 -8.56 -15.74 -6.70
C SER A 57 -8.17 -14.76 -5.59
N ALA A 58 -9.00 -14.64 -4.54
CA ALA A 58 -8.73 -13.73 -3.42
C ALA A 58 -7.33 -13.94 -2.81
N THR A 59 -6.90 -15.20 -2.66
CA THR A 59 -5.57 -15.51 -2.13
C THR A 59 -4.45 -15.02 -3.05
N THR A 60 -4.56 -15.28 -4.36
CA THR A 60 -3.57 -14.84 -5.35
C THR A 60 -3.51 -13.32 -5.45
N ALA A 61 -4.66 -12.64 -5.42
CA ALA A 61 -4.77 -11.19 -5.41
C ALA A 61 -4.05 -10.59 -4.20
N ILE A 62 -4.33 -11.09 -2.99
CA ILE A 62 -3.68 -10.62 -1.75
C ILE A 62 -2.16 -10.82 -1.82
N VAL A 63 -1.70 -11.98 -2.29
CA VAL A 63 -0.26 -12.27 -2.43
C VAL A 63 0.42 -11.34 -3.44
N LEU A 64 -0.23 -11.08 -4.58
CA LEU A 64 0.28 -10.15 -5.59
C LEU A 64 0.40 -8.72 -5.03
N LEU A 65 -0.66 -8.21 -4.38
CA LEU A 65 -0.67 -6.86 -3.78
C LEU A 65 0.33 -6.74 -2.62
N ALA A 66 0.48 -7.79 -1.80
CA ALA A 66 1.52 -7.84 -0.79
C ALA A 66 2.92 -7.81 -1.41
N GLY A 67 3.15 -8.57 -2.48
CA GLY A 67 4.39 -8.53 -3.25
C GLY A 67 4.71 -7.13 -3.77
N ILE A 68 3.72 -6.43 -4.32
CA ILE A 68 3.86 -5.03 -4.77
C ILE A 68 4.24 -4.13 -3.59
N TYR A 69 3.57 -4.26 -2.45
CA TYR A 69 3.87 -3.47 -1.25
C TYR A 69 5.31 -3.67 -0.77
N TYR A 70 5.72 -4.93 -0.54
CA TYR A 70 7.05 -5.26 -0.05
C TYR A 70 8.14 -4.87 -1.06
N GLY A 71 7.91 -5.15 -2.34
CA GLY A 71 8.80 -4.76 -3.42
C GLY A 71 8.98 -3.25 -3.49
N ALA A 72 7.90 -2.48 -3.42
CA ALA A 72 7.95 -1.03 -3.51
C ALA A 72 8.62 -0.39 -2.29
N MET A 73 8.38 -0.92 -1.08
CA MET A 73 9.10 -0.49 0.13
C MET A 73 10.61 -0.73 0.02
N TYR A 74 11.01 -1.87 -0.54
CA TYR A 74 12.43 -2.15 -0.79
C TYR A 74 13.02 -1.28 -1.90
N GLY A 75 12.32 -1.13 -3.03
CA GLY A 75 12.72 -0.27 -4.15
C GLY A 75 12.90 1.19 -3.71
N GLY A 76 11.99 1.72 -2.89
CA GLY A 76 12.08 3.07 -2.34
C GLY A 76 13.28 3.28 -1.41
N SER A 77 13.74 2.23 -0.73
CA SER A 77 15.00 2.31 0.03
C SER A 77 16.21 2.47 -0.88
N THR A 78 16.19 1.88 -2.09
CA THR A 78 17.30 1.94 -3.05
C THR A 78 17.51 3.36 -3.56
N THR A 79 16.45 4.04 -3.98
CA THR A 79 16.51 5.46 -4.38
C THR A 79 16.88 6.38 -3.23
N SER A 80 16.38 6.11 -2.03
CA SER A 80 16.74 6.84 -0.81
C SER A 80 18.24 6.76 -0.51
N ILE A 81 18.81 5.55 -0.57
CA ILE A 81 20.22 5.28 -0.25
C ILE A 81 21.15 5.85 -1.32
N LEU A 82 20.82 5.70 -2.60
CA LEU A 82 21.72 6.07 -3.70
C LEU A 82 21.59 7.55 -4.10
N MET A 83 20.37 8.09 -4.10
CA MET A 83 20.06 9.38 -4.72
C MET A 83 19.61 10.45 -3.71
N ARG A 84 19.46 10.12 -2.42
CA ARG A 84 18.92 11.01 -1.38
C ARG A 84 17.48 11.50 -1.65
N ILE A 85 16.69 10.73 -2.39
CA ILE A 85 15.31 11.07 -2.73
C ILE A 85 14.38 10.05 -2.05
N PRO A 86 13.86 10.35 -0.84
CA PRO A 86 12.93 9.45 -0.18
C PRO A 86 11.58 9.46 -0.90
N GLY A 87 11.11 8.27 -1.30
CA GLY A 87 9.79 8.09 -1.91
C GLY A 87 8.65 8.03 -0.89
N GLU A 88 8.95 7.73 0.37
CA GLU A 88 7.96 7.61 1.44
C GLU A 88 8.50 8.10 2.79
N ALA A 89 7.59 8.46 3.69
CA ALA A 89 7.94 8.88 5.06
C ALA A 89 8.79 7.83 5.79
N ALA A 90 8.50 6.55 5.58
CA ALA A 90 9.23 5.44 6.18
C ALA A 90 10.69 5.33 5.70
N SER A 91 11.01 5.82 4.49
CA SER A 91 12.37 5.72 3.93
C SER A 91 13.24 6.94 4.24
N VAL A 92 12.70 7.98 4.89
CA VAL A 92 13.43 9.19 5.26
C VAL A 92 14.61 8.87 6.20
N VAL A 93 14.39 8.02 7.21
CA VAL A 93 15.46 7.64 8.13
C VAL A 93 16.54 6.83 7.40
N THR A 94 16.14 5.88 6.55
CA THR A 94 17.06 5.11 5.71
C THR A 94 17.86 5.99 4.75
N CYS A 95 17.27 7.07 4.24
CA CYS A 95 17.92 8.06 3.38
C CYS A 95 19.09 8.74 4.11
N LEU A 96 18.92 9.14 5.37
CA LEU A 96 19.94 9.88 6.12
C LEU A 96 21.25 9.09 6.25
N ASP A 97 21.17 7.86 6.78
CA ASP A 97 22.34 7.02 7.03
C ASP A 97 22.85 6.36 5.74
N GLY A 98 21.91 5.87 4.92
CA GLY A 98 22.20 5.20 3.67
C GLY A 98 22.93 6.10 2.67
N TYR A 99 22.42 7.32 2.47
CA TYR A 99 23.06 8.29 1.58
C TYR A 99 24.40 8.77 2.12
N ALA A 100 24.55 8.94 3.44
CA ALA A 100 25.84 9.25 4.05
C ALA A 100 26.88 8.16 3.76
N MET A 101 26.51 6.88 3.85
CA MET A 101 27.37 5.76 3.45
C MET A 101 27.69 5.74 1.96
N THR A 102 26.70 6.02 1.09
CA THR A 102 26.90 6.13 -0.36
C THR A 102 27.92 7.22 -0.70
N ARG A 103 27.87 8.39 -0.04
CA ARG A 103 28.84 9.48 -0.22
C ARG A 103 30.27 9.10 0.16
N LEU A 104 30.44 8.11 1.03
CA LEU A 104 31.74 7.54 1.42
C LEU A 104 32.19 6.39 0.49
N GLY A 105 31.51 6.17 -0.64
CA GLY A 105 31.78 5.07 -1.57
C GLY A 105 31.27 3.71 -1.09
N ARG A 106 30.45 3.66 -0.03
CA ARG A 106 29.96 2.42 0.60
C ARG A 106 28.50 2.10 0.23
N ALA A 107 28.12 2.35 -1.03
CA ALA A 107 26.77 2.14 -1.53
C ALA A 107 26.31 0.67 -1.45
N GLY A 108 27.14 -0.28 -1.90
CA GLY A 108 26.83 -1.71 -1.84
C GLY A 108 26.55 -2.21 -0.42
N PRO A 109 27.45 -1.94 0.57
CA PRO A 109 27.18 -2.23 1.97
C PRO A 109 25.91 -1.58 2.51
N ALA A 110 25.61 -0.32 2.15
CA ALA A 110 24.39 0.36 2.58
C ALA A 110 23.11 -0.34 2.07
N LEU A 111 23.08 -0.72 0.79
CA LEU A 111 21.98 -1.50 0.20
C LEU A 111 21.84 -2.87 0.88
N GLY A 112 22.96 -3.55 1.14
CA GLY A 112 22.97 -4.83 1.84
C GLY A 112 22.39 -4.73 3.25
N ILE A 113 22.82 -3.72 4.04
CA ILE A 113 22.29 -3.48 5.39
C ILE A 113 20.78 -3.24 5.34
N SER A 114 20.29 -2.42 4.40
CA SER A 114 18.87 -2.19 4.20
C SER A 114 18.11 -3.47 3.87
N ALA A 115 18.61 -4.29 2.95
CA ALA A 115 17.99 -5.53 2.52
C ALA A 115 17.91 -6.56 3.66
N PHE A 116 19.04 -6.83 4.32
CA PHE A 116 19.07 -7.83 5.40
C PHE A 116 18.34 -7.34 6.65
N GLY A 117 18.48 -6.07 7.01
CA GLY A 117 17.75 -5.47 8.12
C GLY A 117 16.23 -5.58 7.93
N SER A 118 15.75 -5.23 6.73
CA SER A 118 14.33 -5.32 6.37
C SER A 118 13.84 -6.77 6.32
N TYR A 119 14.64 -7.70 5.79
CA TYR A 119 14.30 -9.11 5.74
C TYR A 119 14.15 -9.72 7.15
N ILE A 120 15.10 -9.44 8.04
CA ILE A 120 15.08 -9.95 9.42
C ILE A 120 13.88 -9.34 10.16
N ALA A 121 13.73 -8.01 10.13
CA ALA A 121 12.64 -7.32 10.81
C ALA A 121 11.27 -7.73 10.27
N GLY A 122 11.14 -7.85 8.94
CA GLY A 122 9.93 -8.31 8.27
C GLY A 122 9.57 -9.74 8.66
N THR A 123 10.55 -10.65 8.65
CA THR A 123 10.34 -12.05 9.06
C THR A 123 9.91 -12.15 10.52
N VAL A 124 10.57 -11.44 11.43
CA VAL A 124 10.19 -11.39 12.86
C VAL A 124 8.79 -10.83 13.03
N SER A 125 8.43 -9.77 12.29
CA SER A 125 7.10 -9.16 12.33
C SER A 125 6.02 -10.11 11.83
N VAL A 126 6.27 -10.84 10.75
CA VAL A 126 5.34 -11.85 10.21
C VAL A 126 5.15 -13.00 11.20
N VAL A 127 6.24 -13.51 11.80
CA VAL A 127 6.16 -14.57 12.82
C VAL A 127 5.38 -14.08 14.04
N ALA A 128 5.64 -12.87 14.53
CA ALA A 128 4.86 -12.28 15.61
C ALA A 128 3.38 -12.17 15.23
N LEU A 129 3.08 -11.68 14.03
CA LEU A 129 1.72 -11.58 13.51
C LEU A 129 1.03 -12.95 13.45
N MET A 130 1.71 -14.03 13.08
CA MET A 130 1.12 -15.39 13.07
C MET A 130 0.62 -15.82 14.45
N PHE A 131 1.30 -15.42 15.54
CA PHE A 131 0.86 -15.72 16.91
C PHE A 131 -0.22 -14.76 17.41
N PHE A 132 -0.15 -13.48 17.06
CA PHE A 132 -1.10 -12.47 17.51
C PHE A 132 -2.38 -12.42 16.65
N ALA A 133 -2.37 -12.89 15.41
CA ALA A 133 -3.52 -12.81 14.52
C ALA A 133 -4.75 -13.58 15.04
N PRO A 134 -4.66 -14.83 15.56
CA PRO A 134 -5.82 -15.54 16.09
C PRO A 134 -6.54 -14.83 17.25
N PRO A 135 -5.86 -14.39 18.33
CA PRO A 135 -6.55 -13.66 19.40
C PRO A 135 -7.09 -12.31 18.93
N LEU A 136 -6.38 -11.62 18.03
CA LEU A 136 -6.85 -10.36 17.45
C LEU A 136 -8.13 -10.56 16.62
N ALA A 137 -8.19 -11.62 15.81
CA ALA A 137 -9.38 -11.98 15.03
C ALA A 137 -10.57 -12.32 15.94
N ARG A 138 -10.36 -13.09 17.01
CA ARG A 138 -11.41 -13.39 17.99
C ARG A 138 -11.93 -12.14 18.70
N PHE A 139 -11.06 -11.17 18.95
CA PHE A 139 -11.45 -9.88 19.51
C PHE A 139 -12.23 -9.04 18.50
N ALA A 140 -11.75 -8.96 17.25
CA ALA A 140 -12.41 -8.24 16.16
C ALA A 140 -13.84 -8.76 15.90
N LEU A 141 -14.05 -10.08 15.94
CA LEU A 141 -15.38 -10.68 15.77
C LEU A 141 -16.38 -10.33 16.88
N ARG A 142 -15.94 -9.76 18.00
CA ARG A 142 -16.82 -9.29 19.08
C ARG A 142 -17.28 -7.84 18.88
N PHE A 143 -16.75 -7.13 17.88
CA PHE A 143 -17.14 -5.76 17.61
C PHE A 143 -18.59 -5.71 17.12
N GLY A 144 -19.40 -4.90 17.79
CA GLY A 144 -20.74 -4.56 17.34
C GLY A 144 -20.74 -3.26 16.52
N PRO A 145 -21.93 -2.83 16.07
CA PRO A 145 -22.10 -1.57 15.36
C PRO A 145 -21.46 -0.35 16.04
N PRO A 146 -21.56 -0.14 17.38
CA PRO A 146 -20.96 1.04 18.01
C PRO A 146 -19.43 0.96 18.05
N GLU A 147 -18.84 -0.21 18.28
CA GLU A 147 -17.37 -0.37 18.26
C GLU A 147 -16.82 -0.17 16.85
N TYR A 148 -17.51 -0.68 15.82
CA TYR A 148 -17.16 -0.41 14.42
C TYR A 148 -17.23 1.09 14.09
N ALA A 149 -18.29 1.78 14.53
CA ALA A 149 -18.42 3.23 14.31
C ALA A 149 -17.29 4.01 15.01
N ALA A 150 -17.00 3.69 16.28
CA ALA A 150 -15.93 4.34 17.03
C ALA A 150 -14.56 4.10 16.39
N LEU A 151 -14.30 2.88 15.92
CA LEU A 151 -13.04 2.51 15.27
C LEU A 151 -12.85 3.24 13.92
N LEU A 152 -13.92 3.36 13.12
CA LEU A 152 -13.89 4.12 11.87
C LEU A 152 -13.66 5.62 12.13
N VAL A 153 -14.36 6.21 13.10
CA VAL A 153 -14.16 7.62 13.49
C VAL A 153 -12.74 7.86 13.99
N LEU A 154 -12.23 6.98 14.84
CA LEU A 154 -10.84 7.04 15.31
C LEU A 154 -9.86 6.98 14.13
N GLY A 155 -10.10 6.08 13.16
CA GLY A 155 -9.29 5.98 11.94
C GLY A 155 -9.26 7.28 11.14
N LEU A 156 -10.41 7.94 10.99
CA LEU A 156 -10.50 9.24 10.30
C LEU A 156 -9.78 10.36 11.06
N LEU A 157 -9.86 10.36 12.39
CA LEU A 157 -9.14 11.31 13.23
C LEU A 157 -7.62 11.11 13.13
N VAL A 158 -7.15 9.87 13.21
CA VAL A 158 -5.74 9.53 13.05
C VAL A 158 -5.23 9.89 11.66
N LEU A 159 -5.98 9.55 10.60
CA LEU A 159 -5.65 9.93 9.22
C LEU A 159 -5.47 11.44 9.09
N GLY A 160 -6.40 12.19 9.66
CA GLY A 160 -6.33 13.63 9.60
C GLY A 160 -5.17 14.23 10.41
N TYR A 161 -4.78 13.60 11.54
CA TYR A 161 -3.61 13.99 12.32
C TYR A 161 -2.28 13.66 11.63
N MET A 162 -2.22 12.54 10.92
CA MET A 162 -0.99 12.04 10.29
C MET A 162 -0.65 12.77 8.98
N GLY A 163 -1.61 13.48 8.39
CA GLY A 163 -1.39 14.26 7.17
C GLY A 163 -0.51 15.49 7.41
N SER A 164 0.51 15.67 6.58
CA SER A 164 1.32 16.90 6.54
C SER A 164 0.47 18.06 5.99
N GLY A 165 -0.16 18.85 6.86
CA GLY A 165 -0.97 19.99 6.45
C GLY A 165 -2.06 20.39 7.45
N SER A 166 -3.12 21.03 6.94
CA SER A 166 -4.25 21.46 7.77
C SER A 166 -5.17 20.26 8.07
N MET A 167 -5.29 19.94 9.36
CA MET A 167 -6.24 18.97 9.93
C MET A 167 -7.65 19.10 9.32
N ILE A 168 -8.18 20.33 9.21
CA ILE A 168 -9.51 20.59 8.66
C ILE A 168 -9.61 20.17 7.19
N LYS A 169 -8.56 20.42 6.38
CA LYS A 169 -8.55 20.02 4.98
C LYS A 169 -8.52 18.49 4.84
N SER A 170 -7.70 17.81 5.65
CA SER A 170 -7.64 16.34 5.64
C SER A 170 -8.96 15.70 6.01
N LEU A 171 -9.63 16.18 7.07
CA LEU A 171 -10.97 15.72 7.46
C LEU A 171 -12.02 16.05 6.40
N ALA A 172 -11.99 17.24 5.81
CA ALA A 172 -12.91 17.62 4.75
C ALA A 172 -12.78 16.68 3.53
N MET A 173 -11.55 16.37 3.11
CA MET A 173 -11.29 15.41 2.03
C MET A 173 -11.71 13.99 2.39
N ALA A 174 -11.53 13.57 3.66
CA ALA A 174 -11.99 12.26 4.11
C ALA A 174 -13.53 12.16 4.10
N VAL A 175 -14.24 13.21 4.52
CA VAL A 175 -15.70 13.29 4.45
C VAL A 175 -16.17 13.28 3.00
N LEU A 176 -15.53 14.03 2.11
CA LEU A 176 -15.83 14.00 0.67
C LEU A 176 -15.64 12.58 0.09
N GLY A 177 -14.54 11.92 0.43
CA GLY A 177 -14.29 10.53 0.01
C GLY A 177 -15.36 9.55 0.52
N LEU A 178 -15.81 9.71 1.77
CA LEU A 178 -16.90 8.91 2.33
C LEU A 178 -18.22 9.15 1.58
N PHE A 179 -18.57 10.41 1.30
CA PHE A 179 -19.77 10.72 0.50
C PHE A 179 -19.70 10.10 -0.90
N SER A 180 -18.55 10.22 -1.57
CA SER A 180 -18.32 9.59 -2.87
C SER A 180 -18.39 8.06 -2.81
N GLY A 181 -17.89 7.45 -1.73
CA GLY A 181 -17.94 5.99 -1.52
C GLY A 181 -19.32 5.45 -1.12
N MET A 182 -20.24 6.30 -0.69
CA MET A 182 -21.63 5.90 -0.41
C MET A 182 -22.49 5.75 -1.67
N ILE A 183 -22.00 6.18 -2.83
CA ILE A 183 -22.71 6.02 -4.11
C ILE A 183 -22.69 4.54 -4.49
N GLY A 184 -23.87 3.96 -4.74
CA GLY A 184 -24.02 2.55 -5.14
C GLY A 184 -25.04 1.77 -4.33
N ILE A 185 -25.08 0.46 -4.54
CA ILE A 185 -25.93 -0.46 -3.77
C ILE A 185 -25.33 -0.67 -2.37
N ASP A 186 -26.12 -0.44 -1.33
CA ASP A 186 -25.72 -0.78 0.02
C ASP A 186 -25.63 -2.30 0.22
N PRO A 187 -24.46 -2.86 0.56
CA PRO A 187 -24.28 -4.32 0.65
C PRO A 187 -25.07 -4.95 1.80
N MET A 188 -25.53 -4.16 2.79
CA MET A 188 -26.33 -4.66 3.90
C MET A 188 -27.83 -4.66 3.62
N SER A 189 -28.36 -3.57 3.06
CA SER A 189 -29.80 -3.42 2.84
C SER A 189 -30.27 -3.63 1.41
N GLY A 190 -29.36 -3.64 0.43
CA GLY A 190 -29.67 -3.77 -1.01
C GLY A 190 -30.27 -2.52 -1.65
N PHE A 191 -30.42 -1.42 -0.91
CA PHE A 191 -30.95 -0.17 -1.45
C PHE A 191 -29.89 0.62 -2.23
N PHE A 192 -30.31 1.23 -3.33
CA PHE A 192 -29.49 2.18 -4.08
C PHE A 192 -29.35 3.50 -3.29
N ARG A 193 -28.12 3.93 -3.08
CA ARG A 193 -27.77 5.23 -2.50
C ARG A 193 -27.17 6.12 -3.58
N PHE A 194 -27.71 7.32 -3.73
CA PHE A 194 -27.19 8.33 -4.67
C PHE A 194 -27.06 7.86 -6.14
N SER A 195 -27.86 6.87 -6.58
CA SER A 195 -27.83 6.37 -7.97
C SER A 195 -28.60 7.27 -8.96
N TYR A 196 -29.55 8.10 -8.47
CA TYR A 196 -30.31 9.07 -9.26
C TYR A 196 -30.96 8.52 -10.55
N GLY A 197 -31.27 7.22 -10.59
CA GLY A 197 -31.88 6.56 -11.75
C GLY A 197 -30.89 6.12 -12.84
N ILE A 198 -29.58 6.29 -12.62
CA ILE A 198 -28.52 5.82 -13.50
C ILE A 198 -28.08 4.43 -13.02
N MET A 199 -28.21 3.43 -13.88
CA MET A 199 -27.98 2.02 -13.53
C MET A 199 -26.49 1.75 -13.26
N GLU A 200 -25.60 2.44 -13.99
CA GLU A 200 -24.14 2.36 -13.85
C GLU A 200 -23.66 2.90 -12.50
N LEU A 201 -24.38 3.86 -11.90
CA LEU A 201 -24.08 4.31 -10.53
C LEU A 201 -24.45 3.27 -9.48
N GLY A 202 -25.14 2.18 -9.85
CA GLY A 202 -25.42 1.04 -8.97
C GLY A 202 -24.16 0.34 -8.47
N ASP A 203 -23.15 0.24 -9.33
CA ASP A 203 -21.83 -0.34 -8.98
C ASP A 203 -20.97 0.63 -8.15
N GLY A 204 -21.44 1.85 -7.96
CA GLY A 204 -20.75 2.91 -7.24
C GLY A 204 -19.56 3.49 -8.00
N ILE A 205 -18.78 4.33 -7.32
CA ILE A 205 -17.54 4.84 -7.89
C ILE A 205 -16.45 3.78 -7.73
N GLY A 206 -16.04 3.17 -8.84
CA GLY A 206 -14.96 2.19 -8.84
C GLY A 206 -13.66 2.75 -8.26
N VAL A 207 -13.02 1.99 -7.38
CA VAL A 207 -11.70 2.32 -6.80
C VAL A 207 -10.64 2.57 -7.88
N VAL A 208 -10.77 1.88 -9.01
CA VAL A 208 -9.86 1.97 -10.16
C VAL A 208 -9.90 3.35 -10.84
N PRO A 209 -11.05 3.85 -11.35
CA PRO A 209 -11.14 5.21 -11.85
C PRO A 209 -10.65 6.28 -10.85
N VAL A 210 -10.97 6.13 -9.56
CA VAL A 210 -10.52 7.06 -8.51
C VAL A 210 -9.01 7.06 -8.39
N ALA A 211 -8.38 5.88 -8.33
CA ALA A 211 -6.94 5.73 -8.26
C ALA A 211 -6.24 6.32 -9.50
N VAL A 212 -6.72 5.99 -10.70
CA VAL A 212 -6.14 6.50 -11.96
C VAL A 212 -6.32 8.01 -12.09
N GLY A 213 -7.47 8.55 -11.68
CA GLY A 213 -7.71 9.99 -11.66
C GLY A 213 -6.85 10.71 -10.63
N LEU A 214 -6.78 10.20 -9.40
CA LEU A 214 -6.06 10.85 -8.30
C LEU A 214 -4.54 10.76 -8.45
N PHE A 215 -4.00 9.62 -8.89
CA PHE A 215 -2.56 9.43 -9.00
C PHE A 215 -2.06 9.59 -10.43
N GLY A 216 -2.72 8.98 -11.42
CA GLY A 216 -2.28 9.05 -12.81
C GLY A 216 -2.44 10.43 -13.43
N ILE A 217 -3.65 11.00 -13.36
CA ILE A 217 -3.92 12.32 -13.96
C ILE A 217 -3.20 13.42 -13.16
N ALA A 218 -3.17 13.36 -11.83
CA ALA A 218 -2.47 14.36 -11.03
C ALA A 218 -0.98 14.43 -11.36
N GLU A 219 -0.31 13.29 -11.55
CA GLU A 219 1.10 13.25 -11.93
C GLU A 219 1.34 13.85 -13.32
N ILE A 220 0.48 13.53 -14.29
CA ILE A 220 0.54 14.10 -15.65
C ILE A 220 0.39 15.63 -15.60
N LEU A 221 -0.60 16.12 -14.85
CA LEU A 221 -0.85 17.56 -14.72
C LEU A 221 0.28 18.28 -13.99
N ALA A 222 0.84 17.67 -12.94
CA ALA A 222 1.97 18.22 -12.19
C ALA A 222 3.24 18.29 -13.05
N THR A 223 3.48 17.28 -13.90
CA THR A 223 4.62 17.23 -14.81
C THR A 223 4.47 18.22 -15.97
N ALA A 224 3.27 18.34 -16.54
CA ALA A 224 2.99 19.26 -17.64
C ALA A 224 3.19 20.74 -17.26
N GLY A 225 3.09 21.07 -15.97
CA GLY A 225 3.29 22.43 -15.45
C GLY A 225 4.74 22.83 -15.17
N GLN A 226 5.74 21.95 -15.38
CA GLN A 226 7.14 22.28 -15.12
C GLN A 226 7.80 22.95 -16.34
N GLU A 227 8.23 24.22 -16.19
CA GLU A 227 8.87 25.00 -17.26
C GLU A 227 10.26 24.47 -17.67
N THR A 228 10.90 23.70 -16.81
CA THR A 228 12.20 23.06 -17.07
C THR A 228 12.09 21.56 -16.84
N PRO A 229 12.49 20.72 -17.81
CA PRO A 229 12.52 19.28 -17.58
C PRO A 229 13.49 18.98 -16.42
N PRO A 230 13.14 18.07 -15.50
CA PRO A 230 13.98 17.75 -14.36
C PRO A 230 15.38 17.35 -14.82
N GLU A 231 16.39 17.95 -14.22
CA GLU A 231 17.79 17.77 -14.61
C GLU A 231 18.20 16.30 -14.39
N VAL A 232 18.39 15.56 -15.48
CA VAL A 232 18.81 14.15 -15.41
C VAL A 232 20.26 14.11 -14.93
N GLN A 233 20.45 13.93 -13.62
CA GLN A 233 21.78 13.70 -13.06
C GLN A 233 22.34 12.38 -13.60
N LYS A 234 23.30 12.48 -14.52
CA LYS A 234 24.00 11.31 -15.04
C LYS A 234 24.85 10.71 -13.91
N PRO A 235 24.73 9.40 -13.60
CA PRO A 235 25.64 8.76 -12.67
C PRO A 235 27.05 8.84 -13.25
N ARG A 236 28.00 9.33 -12.43
CA ARG A 236 29.43 9.33 -12.74
C ARG A 236 30.02 7.93 -12.58
#